data_AF-A0A7C3ELZ1-F1
#
_entry.id   AF-A0A7C3ELZ1-F1
#
_cell.length_a   1.000
_cell.length_b   1.000
_cell.length_c   1.000
_cell.angle_alpha   90.00
_cell.angle_beta   90.00
_cell.angle_gamma   90.00
#
_symmetry.space_group_name_H-M   'P 1'
#
loop_
_entity.id
_entity.type
_entity.pdbx_description
1 polymer ?
#
loop_
_entity_poly.entity_id
_entity_poly.type
_entity_poly.pdbx_seq_one_letter_code
_entity_poly.pdbx_strand_id
1 'polypeptide(L)'
;MTKMNLSIILLGFVLITGLSSCSKDNTTNPTNQEFIADDNTFKDFMGWTLVKTIEGIDPALEASGAHAGNDSTVTRKVYIKNNQDRVNGVFPVGTILVKHSSNPAGTVNEFTAMVKRGNNFNPTGNDWEWFMLMPDGTIATQNGMKTRGADLMSGMCVGCHSSNKSKDYVFSK
;
A
#
# COMPACT_ATOMS: atom_id res chain seq x y z
N MET A 1 21.93 -50.53 77.19
CA MET A 1 22.09 -49.88 75.87
C MET A 1 22.42 -48.42 76.14
N THR A 2 23.58 -47.98 75.65
CA THR A 2 24.37 -46.88 76.23
C THR A 2 24.63 -45.83 75.16
N LYS A 3 24.30 -44.55 75.46
CA LYS A 3 24.93 -43.26 75.06
C LYS A 3 25.17 -43.00 73.55
N MET A 4 25.35 -41.78 73.02
CA MET A 4 25.10 -40.36 73.32
C MET A 4 25.79 -39.64 72.12
N ASN A 5 25.14 -38.62 71.54
CA ASN A 5 25.64 -37.45 70.77
C ASN A 5 26.78 -37.60 69.73
N LEU A 6 26.69 -36.90 68.59
CA LEU A 6 27.54 -35.72 68.25
C LEU A 6 27.23 -35.17 66.84
N SER A 7 27.19 -33.84 66.74
CA SER A 7 27.03 -32.96 65.57
C SER A 7 28.17 -33.04 64.53
N ILE A 8 27.96 -32.48 63.31
CA ILE A 8 28.78 -31.43 62.62
C ILE A 8 28.73 -31.47 61.05
N ILE A 9 28.13 -30.41 60.47
CA ILE A 9 28.64 -29.45 59.44
C ILE A 9 28.70 -29.77 57.89
N LEU A 10 28.16 -28.77 57.14
CA LEU A 10 28.44 -28.24 55.78
C LEU A 10 28.13 -29.07 54.51
N LEU A 11 27.34 -28.51 53.59
CA LEU A 11 27.84 -27.64 52.49
C LEU A 11 26.65 -27.02 51.72
N GLY A 12 26.76 -25.73 51.40
CA GLY A 12 25.70 -24.96 50.73
C GLY A 12 25.56 -25.24 49.23
N PHE A 13 24.35 -24.99 48.73
CA PHE A 13 24.11 -24.72 47.32
C PHE A 13 23.21 -23.49 47.22
N VAL A 14 23.81 -22.37 46.82
CA VAL A 14 23.11 -21.13 46.49
C VAL A 14 22.44 -21.33 45.14
N LEU A 15 21.12 -21.37 45.12
CA LEU A 15 20.33 -21.41 43.89
C LEU A 15 20.15 -19.97 43.38
N ILE A 16 21.07 -19.50 42.54
CA ILE A 16 20.90 -18.27 41.76
C ILE A 16 20.06 -18.64 40.53
N THR A 17 18.74 -18.58 40.65
CA THR A 17 17.86 -18.58 39.47
C THR A 17 17.68 -17.13 39.04
N GLY A 18 18.35 -16.77 37.94
CA GLY A 18 18.29 -15.45 37.34
C GLY A 18 16.85 -15.04 37.04
N LEU A 19 16.46 -13.87 37.56
CA LEU A 19 15.36 -13.11 37.00
C LEU A 19 15.74 -12.78 35.56
N SER A 20 15.17 -13.54 34.63
CA SER A 20 15.25 -13.23 33.22
C SER A 20 14.57 -11.88 33.02
N SER A 21 15.38 -10.84 32.80
CA SER A 21 14.96 -9.52 32.37
C SER A 21 14.30 -9.67 31.01
N CYS A 22 12.99 -9.95 31.00
CA CYS A 22 12.16 -9.79 29.82
C CYS A 22 11.96 -8.29 29.59
N SER A 23 12.97 -7.62 29.04
CA SER A 23 12.76 -6.40 28.27
C SER A 23 12.09 -6.83 26.96
N LYS A 24 10.78 -7.08 27.00
CA LYS A 24 9.95 -7.01 25.79
C LYS A 24 9.39 -5.59 25.71
N ASP A 25 10.29 -4.64 25.50
CA ASP A 25 9.94 -3.39 24.85
C ASP A 25 9.68 -3.73 23.37
N ASN A 26 8.45 -4.10 23.06
CA ASN A 26 7.89 -3.91 21.73
C ASN A 26 6.68 -3.01 21.87
N THR A 27 6.91 -1.81 22.40
CA THR A 27 6.13 -0.65 22.02
C THR A 27 6.53 -0.30 20.58
N THR A 28 5.97 -1.01 19.60
CA THR A 28 5.88 -0.43 18.25
C THR A 28 5.00 0.79 18.41
N ASN A 29 5.64 1.94 18.55
CA ASN A 29 5.01 3.24 18.43
C ASN A 29 4.27 3.21 17.07
N PRO A 30 2.93 3.34 17.00
CA PRO A 30 2.17 3.21 15.76
C PRO A 30 2.42 4.38 14.78
N THR A 31 3.43 5.21 15.03
CA THR A 31 3.62 6.51 14.39
C THR A 31 4.36 6.48 13.05
N ASN A 32 5.05 5.40 12.67
CA ASN A 32 5.88 5.37 11.45
C ASN A 32 5.72 4.08 10.60
N GLN A 33 4.49 3.61 10.36
CA GLN A 33 4.31 2.52 9.39
C GLN A 33 4.44 3.08 7.97
N GLU A 34 5.42 2.56 7.21
CA GLU A 34 5.62 2.88 5.80
C GLU A 34 5.53 1.63 4.93
N PHE A 35 4.84 1.75 3.79
CA PHE A 35 4.84 0.76 2.72
C PHE A 35 5.51 1.36 1.48
N ILE A 36 6.53 0.68 0.95
CA ILE A 36 7.24 1.09 -0.27
C ILE A 36 7.01 0.03 -1.33
N ALA A 37 6.29 0.41 -2.39
CA ALA A 37 6.07 -0.48 -3.53
C ALA A 37 7.37 -0.74 -4.30
N ASP A 38 7.48 -1.92 -4.88
CA ASP A 38 8.55 -2.39 -5.78
C ASP A 38 7.95 -3.02 -7.05
N ASP A 39 8.78 -3.56 -7.93
CA ASP A 39 8.35 -4.18 -9.19
C ASP A 39 7.50 -5.45 -9.00
N ASN A 40 7.53 -6.08 -7.82
CA ASN A 40 6.71 -7.26 -7.52
C ASN A 40 5.36 -6.89 -6.90
N THR A 41 5.19 -5.64 -6.46
CA THR A 41 4.02 -5.19 -5.69
C THR A 41 2.72 -5.36 -6.46
N PHE A 42 2.75 -5.12 -7.77
CA PHE A 42 1.60 -5.16 -8.69
C PHE A 42 1.54 -6.43 -9.53
N LYS A 43 2.37 -7.42 -9.24
CA LYS A 43 2.36 -8.69 -9.97
C LYS A 43 0.97 -9.32 -9.93
N ASP A 44 0.54 -9.84 -11.09
CA ASP A 44 -0.72 -10.55 -11.27
C ASP A 44 -1.97 -9.73 -10.90
N PHE A 45 -1.91 -8.39 -10.99
CA PHE A 45 -3.00 -7.51 -10.53
C PHE A 45 -4.35 -7.76 -11.23
N MET A 46 -4.35 -8.29 -12.46
CA MET A 46 -5.58 -8.64 -13.16
C MET A 46 -6.35 -9.78 -12.48
N GLY A 47 -5.69 -10.56 -11.61
CA GLY A 47 -6.30 -11.59 -10.77
C GLY A 47 -6.81 -11.06 -9.42
N TRP A 48 -6.60 -9.79 -9.10
CA TRP A 48 -7.13 -9.19 -7.86
C TRP A 48 -8.62 -8.88 -7.97
N THR A 49 -9.20 -8.36 -6.89
CA THR A 49 -10.62 -8.00 -6.87
C THR A 49 -10.91 -6.84 -7.82
N LEU A 50 -11.70 -7.10 -8.85
CA LEU A 50 -12.27 -6.08 -9.74
C LEU A 50 -13.36 -5.31 -8.99
N VAL A 51 -13.13 -4.03 -8.71
CA VAL A 51 -14.08 -3.18 -7.96
C VAL A 51 -14.95 -2.31 -8.86
N LYS A 52 -14.48 -2.01 -10.07
CA LYS A 52 -15.22 -1.18 -11.01
C LYS A 52 -14.84 -1.49 -12.46
N THR A 53 -15.85 -1.51 -13.32
CA THR A 53 -15.70 -1.40 -14.77
C THR A 53 -16.43 -0.14 -15.22
N ILE A 54 -15.78 0.64 -16.07
CA ILE A 54 -16.30 1.89 -16.62
C ILE A 54 -16.05 1.85 -18.12
N GLU A 55 -17.07 2.12 -18.93
CA GLU A 55 -17.03 2.02 -20.38
C GLU A 55 -17.28 3.39 -21.01
N GLY A 56 -16.61 3.63 -22.14
CA GLY A 56 -16.75 4.83 -22.95
C GLY A 56 -16.25 6.10 -22.27
N ILE A 57 -16.86 7.23 -22.66
CA ILE A 57 -16.50 8.56 -22.18
C ILE A 57 -16.83 8.69 -20.69
N ASP A 58 -15.94 9.34 -19.95
CA ASP A 58 -16.16 9.73 -18.56
C ASP A 58 -16.12 11.25 -18.43
N PRO A 59 -17.25 11.89 -18.08
CA PRO A 59 -17.30 13.35 -17.96
C PRO A 59 -16.24 13.93 -17.00
N ALA A 60 -15.82 13.18 -15.98
CA ALA A 60 -14.81 13.65 -15.03
C ALA A 60 -13.38 13.62 -15.61
N LEU A 61 -13.17 12.88 -16.71
CA LEU A 61 -11.86 12.67 -17.33
C LEU A 61 -11.76 13.26 -18.74
N GLU A 62 -12.90 13.46 -19.41
CA GLU A 62 -13.01 13.87 -20.81
C GLU A 62 -12.14 15.08 -21.14
N ALA A 63 -12.28 16.16 -20.37
CA ALA A 63 -11.55 17.41 -20.61
C ALA A 63 -10.02 17.25 -20.50
N SER A 64 -9.56 16.32 -19.66
CA SER A 64 -8.13 16.07 -19.45
C SER A 64 -7.55 14.99 -20.37
N GLY A 65 -8.39 14.14 -20.94
CA GLY A 65 -7.98 12.89 -21.60
C GLY A 65 -7.35 11.85 -20.66
N ALA A 66 -7.30 12.09 -19.34
CA ALA A 66 -6.71 11.16 -18.39
C ALA A 66 -7.40 9.79 -18.46
N HIS A 67 -6.60 8.73 -18.37
CA HIS A 67 -7.07 7.35 -18.49
C HIS A 67 -7.87 7.05 -19.77
N ALA A 68 -7.59 7.79 -20.85
CA ALA A 68 -8.36 7.76 -22.09
C ALA A 68 -9.87 8.02 -21.87
N GLY A 69 -10.24 8.83 -20.86
CA GLY A 69 -11.63 9.12 -20.53
C GLY A 69 -12.40 9.92 -21.59
N ASN A 70 -11.74 10.38 -22.65
CA ASN A 70 -12.33 10.99 -23.83
C ASN A 70 -12.57 10.00 -25.00
N ASP A 71 -12.19 8.73 -24.85
CA ASP A 71 -12.39 7.69 -25.86
C ASP A 71 -13.70 6.93 -25.59
N SER A 72 -14.65 7.02 -26.54
CA SER A 72 -15.95 6.33 -26.46
C SER A 72 -15.87 4.80 -26.50
N THR A 73 -14.72 4.23 -26.86
CA THR A 73 -14.48 2.78 -26.98
C THR A 73 -13.67 2.21 -25.82
N VAL A 74 -13.17 3.05 -24.91
CA VAL A 74 -12.33 2.58 -23.81
C VAL A 74 -13.14 1.78 -22.79
N THR A 75 -12.54 0.72 -22.27
CA THR A 75 -12.94 0.06 -21.03
C THR A 75 -11.87 0.30 -19.98
N ARG A 76 -12.27 0.79 -18.81
CA ARG A 76 -11.42 1.05 -17.66
C ARG A 76 -11.81 0.10 -16.53
N LYS A 77 -10.91 -0.79 -16.14
CA LYS A 77 -11.09 -1.75 -15.05
C LYS A 77 -10.21 -1.36 -13.87
N VAL A 78 -10.80 -1.27 -12.68
CA VAL A 78 -10.07 -0.96 -11.45
C VAL A 78 -10.03 -2.19 -10.55
N TYR A 79 -8.83 -2.57 -10.17
CA TYR A 79 -8.50 -3.72 -9.33
C TYR A 79 -7.95 -3.23 -7.99
N ILE A 80 -8.29 -3.91 -6.90
CA ILE A 80 -7.75 -3.65 -5.57
C ILE A 80 -7.17 -4.93 -4.96
N LYS A 81 -5.99 -4.83 -4.38
CA LYS A 81 -5.36 -5.99 -3.71
C LYS A 81 -6.14 -6.33 -2.43
N ASN A 82 -6.39 -7.62 -2.22
CA ASN A 82 -7.04 -8.18 -1.01
C ASN A 82 -8.44 -7.60 -0.69
N ASN A 83 -9.12 -6.94 -1.65
CA ASN A 83 -10.39 -6.24 -1.41
C ASN A 83 -10.37 -5.27 -0.21
N GLN A 84 -9.22 -4.61 0.03
CA GLN A 84 -9.04 -3.75 1.21
C GLN A 84 -10.09 -2.63 1.28
N ASP A 85 -10.79 -2.50 2.40
CA ASP A 85 -11.74 -1.42 2.66
C ASP A 85 -11.13 -0.30 3.50
N ARG A 86 -11.78 0.87 3.44
CA ARG A 86 -11.48 2.02 4.30
C ARG A 86 -11.84 1.71 5.74
N VAL A 87 -10.98 2.14 6.66
CA VAL A 87 -11.23 2.15 8.10
C VAL A 87 -11.38 3.60 8.53
N ASN A 88 -12.54 3.95 9.09
CA ASN A 88 -12.87 5.34 9.47
C ASN A 88 -12.70 6.33 8.30
N GLY A 89 -13.10 5.92 7.09
CA GLY A 89 -13.06 6.76 5.89
C GLY A 89 -11.71 6.83 5.17
N VAL A 90 -10.65 6.21 5.70
CA VAL A 90 -9.29 6.22 5.13
C VAL A 90 -8.83 4.81 4.79
N PHE A 91 -8.16 4.64 3.66
CA PHE A 91 -7.56 3.36 3.31
C PHE A 91 -6.31 3.08 4.17
N PRO A 92 -6.15 1.87 4.72
CA PRO A 92 -4.95 1.51 5.48
C PRO A 92 -3.67 1.60 4.63
N VAL A 93 -2.54 1.87 5.30
CA VAL A 93 -1.20 1.77 4.69
C VAL A 93 -1.01 0.40 4.04
N GLY A 94 -0.45 0.38 2.83
CA GLY A 94 -0.31 -0.82 2.00
C GLY A 94 -1.52 -1.12 1.12
N THR A 95 -2.58 -0.30 1.14
CA THR A 95 -3.66 -0.39 0.14
C THR A 95 -3.09 -0.11 -1.25
N ILE A 96 -3.41 -0.99 -2.22
CA ILE A 96 -2.91 -0.91 -3.59
C ILE A 96 -4.10 -1.03 -4.55
N LEU A 97 -4.22 -0.06 -5.47
CA LEU A 97 -5.16 -0.11 -6.58
C LEU A 97 -4.42 -0.03 -7.90
N VAL A 98 -4.87 -0.80 -8.90
CA VAL A 98 -4.40 -0.73 -10.29
C VAL A 98 -5.59 -0.47 -11.20
N LYS A 99 -5.44 0.45 -12.16
CA LYS A 99 -6.40 0.69 -13.23
C LYS A 99 -5.78 0.30 -14.56
N HIS A 100 -6.51 -0.52 -15.31
CA HIS A 100 -6.21 -0.86 -16.70
C HIS A 100 -7.24 -0.19 -17.61
N SER A 101 -6.76 0.71 -18.47
CA SER A 101 -7.54 1.33 -19.54
C SER A 101 -7.16 0.65 -20.86
N SER A 102 -8.13 0.12 -21.59
CA SER A 102 -7.89 -0.50 -22.90
C SER A 102 -9.04 -0.29 -23.86
N ASN A 103 -8.78 -0.38 -25.17
CA ASN A 103 -9.83 -0.35 -26.19
C ASN A 103 -9.69 -1.52 -27.19
N PRO A 104 -10.75 -1.88 -27.92
CA PRO A 104 -10.72 -3.00 -28.87
C PRO A 104 -9.72 -2.81 -30.02
N ALA A 105 -9.40 -1.56 -30.37
CA ALA A 105 -8.43 -1.24 -31.42
C ALA A 105 -6.96 -1.48 -30.98
N GLY A 106 -6.70 -1.68 -29.68
CA GLY A 106 -5.36 -1.83 -29.12
C GLY A 106 -4.55 -0.54 -29.09
N THR A 107 -5.15 0.61 -29.41
CA THR A 107 -4.49 1.93 -29.37
C THR A 107 -4.43 2.50 -27.96
N VAL A 108 -5.29 2.02 -27.06
CA VAL A 108 -5.22 2.30 -25.62
C VAL A 108 -4.83 1.00 -24.90
N ASN A 109 -3.74 1.05 -24.14
CA ASN A 109 -3.30 -0.01 -23.23
C ASN A 109 -2.48 0.62 -22.09
N GLU A 110 -3.17 1.30 -21.18
CA GLU A 110 -2.57 2.08 -20.10
C GLU A 110 -2.77 1.36 -18.76
N PHE A 111 -1.69 1.28 -17.98
CA PHE A 111 -1.69 0.73 -16.63
C PHE A 111 -1.22 1.81 -15.65
N THR A 112 -2.10 2.20 -14.74
CA THR A 112 -1.80 3.18 -13.68
C THR A 112 -2.10 2.57 -12.33
N ALA A 113 -1.38 2.99 -11.30
CA ALA A 113 -1.62 2.48 -9.95
C ALA A 113 -1.47 3.56 -8.89
N MET A 114 -2.01 3.28 -7.72
CA MET A 114 -1.83 4.08 -6.52
C MET A 114 -1.64 3.22 -5.29
N VAL A 115 -0.75 3.66 -4.40
CA VAL A 115 -0.39 2.94 -3.17
C VAL A 115 -0.43 3.89 -1.98
N LYS A 116 -1.06 3.44 -0.89
CA LYS A 116 -1.09 4.15 0.39
C LYS A 116 0.21 3.88 1.14
N ARG A 117 1.14 4.84 1.20
CA ARG A 117 2.45 4.64 1.80
C ARG A 117 2.51 4.78 3.31
N GLY A 118 1.78 5.71 3.88
CA GLY A 118 1.99 6.11 5.27
C GLY A 118 3.27 6.94 5.48
N ASN A 119 3.67 7.08 6.75
CA ASN A 119 4.89 7.76 7.18
C ASN A 119 5.05 9.19 6.62
N ASN A 120 3.94 9.91 6.43
CA ASN A 120 3.93 11.30 5.97
C ASN A 120 4.62 11.51 4.60
N PHE A 121 4.64 10.48 3.75
CA PHE A 121 5.23 10.53 2.41
C PHE A 121 4.65 11.64 1.53
N ASN A 122 3.32 11.81 1.57
CA ASN A 122 2.61 12.80 0.76
C ASN A 122 1.53 13.47 1.62
N PRO A 123 1.90 14.44 2.47
CA PRO A 123 0.99 14.99 3.47
C PRO A 123 -0.26 15.63 2.84
N THR A 124 -0.10 16.23 1.66
CA THR A 124 -1.18 16.90 0.94
C THR A 124 -2.06 15.94 0.14
N GLY A 125 -1.53 14.77 -0.21
CA GLY A 125 -2.24 13.67 -0.88
C GLY A 125 -2.58 12.51 0.05
N ASN A 126 -2.60 12.71 1.37
CA ASN A 126 -2.86 11.68 2.38
C ASN A 126 -2.03 10.39 2.15
N ASP A 127 -0.73 10.56 1.94
CA ASP A 127 0.26 9.49 1.73
C ASP A 127 0.06 8.60 0.50
N TRP A 128 -0.75 9.03 -0.47
CA TRP A 128 -0.84 8.35 -1.75
C TRP A 128 0.38 8.62 -2.63
N GLU A 129 0.92 7.56 -3.20
CA GLU A 129 1.89 7.57 -4.30
C GLU A 129 1.23 7.05 -5.58
N TRP A 130 1.58 7.66 -6.71
CA TRP A 130 1.04 7.34 -8.04
C TRP A 130 2.10 6.65 -8.90
N PHE A 131 1.69 5.78 -9.82
CA PHE A 131 2.58 4.96 -10.64
C PHE A 131 2.06 4.81 -12.06
N MET A 132 2.98 4.80 -13.03
CA MET A 132 2.77 4.19 -14.33
C MET A 132 3.38 2.79 -14.31
N LEU A 133 2.64 1.81 -14.82
CA LEU A 133 3.08 0.41 -14.86
C LEU A 133 3.27 -0.07 -16.30
N MET A 134 4.13 -1.07 -16.44
CA MET A 134 4.20 -1.90 -17.65
C MET A 134 3.07 -2.95 -17.62
N PRO A 135 2.74 -3.59 -18.75
CA PRO A 135 1.69 -4.62 -18.81
C PRO A 135 1.89 -5.81 -17.86
N ASP A 136 3.14 -6.10 -17.49
CA ASP A 136 3.50 -7.17 -16.55
C ASP A 136 3.38 -6.76 -15.06
N GLY A 137 2.99 -5.51 -14.78
CA GLY A 137 2.87 -4.97 -13.43
C GLY A 137 4.17 -4.39 -12.87
N THR A 138 5.29 -4.45 -13.60
CA THR A 138 6.51 -3.75 -13.17
C THR A 138 6.33 -2.24 -13.24
N ILE A 139 7.03 -1.48 -12.39
CA ILE A 139 6.95 -0.02 -12.41
C ILE A 139 7.69 0.46 -13.67
N ALA A 140 6.98 1.24 -14.50
CA ALA A 140 7.53 1.76 -15.74
C ALA A 140 8.76 2.63 -15.48
N THR A 141 9.65 2.71 -16.48
CA THR A 141 10.87 3.52 -16.41
C THR A 141 10.90 4.49 -17.57
N GLN A 142 11.17 5.76 -17.29
CA GLN A 142 11.42 6.79 -18.30
C GLN A 142 12.76 7.45 -18.01
N ASN A 143 13.65 7.51 -19.00
CA ASN A 143 15.00 8.08 -18.87
C ASN A 143 15.80 7.49 -17.69
N GLY A 144 15.66 6.18 -17.45
CA GLY A 144 16.35 5.48 -16.36
C GLY A 144 15.72 5.67 -14.97
N MET A 145 14.63 6.43 -14.83
CA MET A 145 13.94 6.65 -13.56
C MET A 145 12.57 5.99 -13.53
N LYS A 146 12.21 5.39 -12.38
CA LYS A 146 10.88 4.81 -12.18
C LYS A 146 9.81 5.90 -12.25
N THR A 147 8.78 5.66 -13.05
CA THR A 147 7.68 6.60 -13.28
C THR A 147 6.65 6.47 -12.15
N ARG A 148 7.00 7.06 -10.99
CA ARG A 148 6.18 7.08 -9.77
C ARG A 148 6.42 8.34 -8.95
N GLY A 149 5.54 8.61 -7.99
CA GLY A 149 5.77 9.63 -6.96
C GLY A 149 4.50 10.33 -6.49
N ALA A 150 4.64 11.17 -5.46
CA ALA A 150 3.58 12.06 -4.99
C ALA A 150 3.19 13.09 -6.05
N ASP A 151 4.20 13.67 -6.70
CA ASP A 151 4.07 14.73 -7.71
C ASP A 151 4.20 14.21 -9.15
N LEU A 152 3.85 12.93 -9.38
CA LEU A 152 3.92 12.34 -10.72
C LEU A 152 3.17 13.22 -11.74
N MET A 153 3.82 13.48 -12.88
CA MET A 153 3.34 14.40 -13.92
C MET A 153 3.07 15.81 -13.37
N SER A 154 4.02 16.36 -12.62
CA SER A 154 3.92 17.69 -12.01
C SER A 154 2.69 17.84 -11.09
N GLY A 155 2.35 16.77 -10.38
CA GLY A 155 1.22 16.73 -9.45
C GLY A 155 -0.15 16.57 -10.10
N MET A 156 -0.22 16.27 -11.41
CA MET A 156 -1.50 16.08 -12.11
C MET A 156 -2.36 14.97 -11.47
N CYS A 157 -1.73 13.88 -11.03
CA CYS A 157 -2.43 12.77 -10.38
C CYS A 157 -3.07 13.20 -9.05
N VAL A 158 -2.28 13.73 -8.11
CA VAL A 158 -2.79 14.19 -6.81
C VAL A 158 -3.75 15.37 -6.96
N GLY A 159 -3.51 16.27 -7.92
CA GLY A 159 -4.36 17.42 -8.20
C GLY A 159 -5.78 17.01 -8.61
N CYS A 160 -5.92 16.09 -9.57
CA CYS A 160 -7.22 15.60 -9.99
C CYS A 160 -7.91 14.76 -8.89
N HIS A 161 -7.16 13.84 -8.27
CA HIS A 161 -7.68 12.96 -7.23
C HIS A 161 -8.06 13.69 -5.92
N SER A 162 -7.50 14.88 -5.69
CA SER A 162 -7.85 15.76 -4.56
C SER A 162 -9.31 16.21 -4.57
N SER A 163 -10.00 16.15 -5.71
CA SER A 163 -11.44 16.45 -5.78
C SER A 163 -12.29 15.43 -5.00
N ASN A 164 -11.73 14.29 -4.62
CA ASN A 164 -12.42 13.23 -3.88
C ASN A 164 -11.75 12.90 -2.54
N LYS A 165 -11.27 13.94 -1.84
CA LYS A 165 -10.71 13.84 -0.48
C LYS A 165 -11.62 13.14 0.53
N SER A 166 -12.94 13.32 0.41
CA SER A 166 -13.92 12.67 1.30
C SER A 166 -13.97 11.15 1.15
N LYS A 167 -13.44 10.61 0.06
CA LYS A 167 -13.28 9.16 -0.17
C LYS A 167 -11.82 8.74 -0.26
N ASP A 168 -10.96 9.48 0.43
CA ASP A 168 -9.52 9.23 0.47
C ASP A 168 -8.91 9.08 -0.93
N TYR A 169 -9.23 10.02 -1.82
CA TYR A 169 -8.64 10.15 -3.18
C TYR A 169 -9.03 9.02 -4.15
N VAL A 170 -9.92 8.09 -3.77
CA VAL A 170 -10.34 6.94 -4.60
C VAL A 170 -11.79 7.07 -5.05
N PHE A 171 -12.04 7.03 -6.37
CA PHE A 171 -13.39 7.17 -6.96
C PHE A 171 -14.17 5.86 -7.10
N SER A 172 -13.47 4.72 -7.07
CA SER A 172 -13.99 3.42 -7.48
C SER A 172 -14.50 2.54 -6.35
N LYS A 173 -14.36 2.97 -5.09
CA LYS A 173 -14.71 2.22 -3.88
C LYS A 173 -14.99 3.20 -2.75
#